data_AF-A0A9D9LA48-F1
#
_entry.id   AF-A0A9D9LA48-F1
#
_cell.length_a   1.000
_cell.length_b   1.000
_cell.length_c   1.000
_cell.angle_alpha   90.00
_cell.angle_beta   90.00
_cell.angle_gamma   90.00
#
_symmetry.space_group_name_H-M   'P 1'
#
loop_
_entity.id
_entity.type
_entity.pdbx_description
1 polymer ?
#
loop_
_entity_poly.entity_id
_entity_poly.type
_entity_poly.pdbx_seq_one_letter_code
_entity_poly.pdbx_strand_id
1 'polypeptide(L)'
;MTPSSKLQTGVAPRAARSVFRLSGRRLRLRTRLLLYRLVETLRLAEAAGPSRHGRGVVLCLHNVVQRHGALGVNRGLDVTTVDLEAIFACMTARGYTPVSLDAVSEYLHPARRSAPRFVAYTFDDGYADNLHVALPLFRRHGIPFTVFVTTGFMDGAVPVWWYALERKLAAAERVTIPDVDGTLERRTVTIREKVRAYRALQAWLVAADAAQRRRLLEALFGTTPEGGGVGAGDVLSPAEVRTLAEDPLVTVGAHTRTHAALRGLPEAEAWREIVESRERLTTLIGRPVDHFAYPFGNPAACGPREERLVRQAGFETAVTTAARHVTAADRATALPRIMLSGEYDPARALPVLLTDWFGRRRR
;
A
#
# COMPACT_ATOMS: atom_id res chain seq x y z
N MET A 1 16.03 40.23 19.76
CA MET A 1 16.02 40.13 18.28
C MET A 1 16.99 39.05 17.87
N THR A 2 16.49 37.82 17.68
CA THR A 2 17.25 36.70 17.11
C THR A 2 16.93 36.64 15.62
N PRO A 3 17.93 36.52 14.73
CA PRO A 3 17.67 36.55 13.29
C PRO A 3 16.96 35.27 12.88
N SER A 4 15.79 35.45 12.26
CA SER A 4 15.00 34.40 11.63
C SER A 4 15.86 33.72 10.56
N SER A 5 16.24 32.46 10.79
CA SER A 5 16.91 31.63 9.79
C SER A 5 15.93 31.38 8.65
N LYS A 6 16.00 32.19 7.59
CA LYS A 6 15.24 31.94 6.36
C LYS A 6 15.62 30.55 5.86
N LEU A 7 14.64 29.67 5.82
CA LEU A 7 14.72 28.39 5.14
C LEU A 7 15.14 28.63 3.69
N GLN A 8 16.40 28.36 3.35
CA GLN A 8 16.85 28.25 1.96
C GLN A 8 16.36 26.90 1.38
N THR A 9 15.05 26.68 1.38
CA THR A 9 14.45 25.61 0.58
C THR A 9 14.45 26.12 -0.86
N GLY A 10 15.32 25.56 -1.70
CA GLY A 10 15.43 25.94 -3.11
C GLY A 10 14.09 25.97 -3.84
N VAL A 11 14.06 26.75 -4.93
CA VAL A 11 12.92 26.99 -5.84
C VAL A 11 12.07 25.74 -6.06
N ALA A 12 10.74 25.89 -5.97
CA ALA A 12 9.81 24.79 -6.19
C ALA A 12 10.11 24.05 -7.52
N PRO A 13 10.08 22.70 -7.57
CA PRO A 13 10.35 21.95 -8.78
C PRO A 13 9.53 22.49 -9.96
N ARG A 14 10.13 22.63 -11.15
CA ARG A 14 9.46 23.19 -12.35
C ARG A 14 8.10 22.53 -12.65
N ALA A 15 7.90 21.26 -12.25
CA ALA A 15 6.65 20.54 -12.37
C ALA A 15 5.52 21.02 -11.42
N ALA A 16 5.83 21.64 -10.28
CA ALA A 16 4.83 22.14 -9.32
C ALA A 16 3.96 23.26 -9.92
N ARG A 17 4.43 23.94 -10.98
CA ARG A 17 3.68 24.97 -11.71
C ARG A 17 2.45 24.42 -12.47
N SER A 18 2.35 23.09 -12.67
CA SER A 18 1.23 22.46 -13.41
C SER A 18 0.43 21.42 -12.61
N VAL A 19 0.74 21.18 -11.32
CA VAL A 19 0.12 20.11 -10.51
C VAL A 19 -1.32 20.44 -10.06
N PHE A 20 -1.82 21.66 -10.34
CA PHE A 20 -3.25 22.00 -10.17
C PHE A 20 -4.21 21.23 -11.11
N ARG A 21 -3.70 20.34 -12.00
CA ARG A 21 -4.52 19.50 -12.89
C ARG A 21 -4.50 18.00 -12.56
N LEU A 22 -4.38 17.60 -11.29
CA LEU A 22 -4.69 16.21 -10.85
C LEU A 22 -6.21 15.93 -10.72
N SER A 23 -7.08 16.79 -11.27
CA SER A 23 -8.53 16.62 -11.33
C SER A 23 -8.97 15.33 -12.04
N GLY A 24 -8.13 14.77 -12.93
CA GLY A 24 -8.45 13.56 -13.71
C GLY A 24 -8.47 12.24 -12.92
N ARG A 25 -7.64 12.09 -11.87
CA ARG A 25 -7.63 10.86 -11.03
C ARG A 25 -8.86 10.80 -10.10
N ARG A 26 -9.28 11.96 -9.57
CA ARG A 26 -10.52 12.08 -8.78
C ARG A 26 -11.75 11.78 -9.61
N LEU A 27 -11.75 12.11 -10.90
CA LEU A 27 -12.87 11.79 -11.78
C LEU A 27 -13.05 10.28 -11.89
N ARG A 28 -11.99 9.49 -12.15
CA ARG A 28 -12.13 8.01 -12.28
C ARG A 28 -12.53 7.29 -10.98
N LEU A 29 -12.05 7.72 -9.81
CA LEU A 29 -12.45 7.14 -8.53
C LEU A 29 -13.83 7.61 -8.08
N ARG A 30 -14.19 8.89 -8.31
CA ARG A 30 -15.56 9.39 -8.07
C ARG A 30 -16.56 8.77 -9.03
N THR A 31 -16.21 8.54 -10.30
CA THR A 31 -17.05 7.82 -11.25
C THR A 31 -17.18 6.35 -10.84
N ARG A 32 -16.13 5.72 -10.30
CA ARG A 32 -16.22 4.37 -9.70
C ARG A 32 -17.10 4.37 -8.43
N LEU A 33 -16.98 5.34 -7.53
CA LEU A 33 -17.80 5.52 -6.32
C LEU A 33 -19.26 5.89 -6.59
N LEU A 34 -19.51 6.69 -7.63
CA LEU A 34 -20.85 6.95 -8.15
C LEU A 34 -21.44 5.70 -8.81
N LEU A 35 -20.62 4.94 -9.55
CA LEU A 35 -21.02 3.64 -10.08
C LEU A 35 -21.23 2.61 -8.95
N TYR A 36 -20.44 2.65 -7.86
CA TYR A 36 -20.63 1.82 -6.67
C TYR A 36 -21.97 2.12 -6.01
N ARG A 37 -22.27 3.40 -5.74
CA ARG A 37 -23.57 3.83 -5.19
C ARG A 37 -24.73 3.50 -6.13
N LEU A 38 -24.54 3.60 -7.45
CA LEU A 38 -25.58 3.27 -8.43
C LEU A 38 -25.86 1.75 -8.49
N VAL A 39 -24.81 0.92 -8.48
CA VAL A 39 -24.92 -0.55 -8.45
C VAL A 39 -25.51 -1.04 -7.12
N GLU A 40 -25.18 -0.39 -5.99
CA GLU A 40 -25.77 -0.61 -4.66
C GLU A 40 -27.26 -0.26 -4.63
N THR A 41 -27.62 0.96 -5.06
CA THR A 41 -29.01 1.44 -5.09
C THR A 41 -29.91 0.54 -5.95
N LEU A 42 -29.36 -0.03 -7.02
CA LEU A 42 -30.10 -0.86 -7.96
C LEU A 42 -30.00 -2.38 -7.67
N ARG A 43 -29.33 -2.80 -6.59
CA ARG A 43 -29.03 -4.23 -6.29
C ARG A 43 -28.43 -5.03 -7.46
N LEU A 44 -27.79 -4.36 -8.42
CA LEU A 44 -27.30 -4.99 -9.65
C LEU A 44 -26.12 -5.95 -9.39
N ALA A 45 -25.41 -5.79 -8.26
CA ALA A 45 -24.35 -6.71 -7.86
C ALA A 45 -24.89 -8.11 -7.48
N GLU A 46 -26.11 -8.19 -6.93
CA GLU A 46 -26.78 -9.46 -6.64
C GLU A 46 -27.22 -10.14 -7.95
N ALA A 47 -27.61 -9.35 -8.96
CA ALA A 47 -27.98 -9.83 -10.29
C ALA A 47 -26.78 -10.27 -11.16
N ALA A 48 -25.58 -9.75 -10.93
CA ALA A 48 -24.38 -10.08 -11.71
C ALA A 48 -23.85 -11.50 -11.46
N GLY A 49 -24.27 -12.14 -10.36
CA GLY A 49 -23.83 -13.47 -9.93
C GLY A 49 -22.33 -13.52 -9.55
N PRO A 50 -21.91 -14.54 -8.80
CA PRO A 50 -20.49 -14.73 -8.47
C PRO A 50 -19.66 -14.96 -9.75
N SER A 51 -18.39 -14.53 -9.72
CA SER A 51 -17.43 -14.83 -10.80
C SER A 51 -17.40 -16.33 -11.09
N ARG A 52 -17.80 -16.76 -12.28
CA ARG A 52 -17.90 -18.21 -12.60
C ARG A 52 -16.54 -18.88 -12.86
N HIS A 53 -15.46 -18.10 -12.96
CA HIS A 53 -14.13 -18.58 -13.37
C HIS A 53 -13.02 -18.31 -12.34
N GLY A 54 -13.28 -17.47 -11.32
CA GLY A 54 -12.32 -17.16 -10.26
C GLY A 54 -12.12 -18.32 -9.29
N ARG A 55 -10.86 -18.69 -9.04
CA ARG A 55 -10.45 -19.66 -8.01
C ARG A 55 -10.37 -19.03 -6.62
N GLY A 56 -10.24 -17.71 -6.54
CA GLY A 56 -10.14 -16.98 -5.29
C GLY A 56 -9.78 -15.52 -5.50
N VAL A 57 -9.47 -14.83 -4.41
CA VAL A 57 -9.01 -13.44 -4.42
C VAL A 57 -7.79 -13.28 -3.53
N VAL A 58 -6.93 -12.35 -3.90
CA VAL A 58 -5.87 -11.83 -3.03
C VAL A 58 -6.24 -10.39 -2.69
N LEU A 59 -6.32 -10.07 -1.41
CA LEU A 59 -6.68 -8.76 -0.91
C LEU A 59 -5.42 -7.95 -0.60
N CYS A 60 -5.38 -6.70 -1.06
CA CYS A 60 -4.28 -5.76 -0.84
C CYS A 60 -4.71 -4.73 0.21
N LEU A 61 -4.04 -4.74 1.35
CA LEU A 61 -4.21 -3.84 2.49
C LEU A 61 -2.84 -3.21 2.84
N HIS A 62 -2.81 -2.24 3.77
CA HIS A 62 -1.57 -1.59 4.19
C HIS A 62 -1.52 -1.41 5.71
N ASN A 63 -2.29 -0.46 6.26
CA ASN A 63 -2.35 -0.18 7.71
C ASN A 63 -3.64 -0.72 8.31
N VAL A 64 -3.56 -1.34 9.48
CA VAL A 64 -4.69 -1.69 10.34
C VAL A 64 -4.72 -0.75 11.53
N VAL A 65 -5.72 0.13 11.56
CA VAL A 65 -5.85 1.16 12.60
C VAL A 65 -7.08 0.90 13.46
N GLN A 66 -7.07 1.37 14.71
CA GLN A 66 -8.31 1.37 15.51
C GLN A 66 -9.27 2.47 15.05
N ARG A 67 -8.71 3.62 14.65
CA ARG A 67 -9.43 4.79 14.14
C ARG A 67 -8.57 5.47 13.08
N HIS A 68 -9.22 6.02 12.06
CA HIS A 68 -8.52 6.80 11.04
C HIS A 68 -7.87 8.06 11.63
N GLY A 69 -6.82 8.51 10.96
CA GLY A 69 -6.16 9.79 11.26
C GLY A 69 -7.14 10.97 11.29
N ALA A 70 -6.84 11.96 12.14
CA ALA A 70 -7.73 13.10 12.39
C ALA A 70 -8.03 13.94 11.15
N LEU A 71 -7.11 13.99 10.18
CA LEU A 71 -7.31 14.70 8.91
C LEU A 71 -7.91 13.79 7.83
N GLY A 72 -7.80 12.48 8.01
CA GLY A 72 -8.30 11.46 7.08
C GLY A 72 -7.60 11.49 5.73
N VAL A 73 -6.39 12.06 5.66
CA VAL A 73 -5.64 12.23 4.40
C VAL A 73 -4.97 10.94 3.93
N ASN A 74 -4.74 10.00 4.85
CA ASN A 74 -4.13 8.68 4.58
C ASN A 74 -5.17 7.54 4.54
N ARG A 75 -6.49 7.83 4.60
CA ARG A 75 -7.55 6.79 4.61
C ARG A 75 -7.50 5.79 3.45
N GLY A 76 -6.89 6.17 2.33
CA GLY A 76 -6.65 5.28 1.20
C GLY A 76 -5.73 4.09 1.49
N LEU A 77 -4.99 4.13 2.61
CA LEU A 77 -4.07 3.10 3.07
C LEU A 77 -4.51 2.45 4.39
N ASP A 78 -5.54 2.99 5.04
CA ASP A 78 -6.02 2.48 6.32
C ASP A 78 -7.17 1.48 6.11
N VAL A 79 -7.23 0.45 6.94
CA VAL A 79 -8.46 -0.29 7.25
C VAL A 79 -8.66 -0.26 8.76
N THR A 80 -9.89 -0.09 9.25
CA THR A 80 -10.10 -0.20 10.70
C THR A 80 -10.16 -1.65 11.15
N THR A 81 -9.87 -1.94 12.42
CA THR A 81 -10.07 -3.29 12.98
C THR A 81 -11.51 -3.77 12.83
N VAL A 82 -12.49 -2.86 12.99
CA VAL A 82 -13.92 -3.15 12.81
C VAL A 82 -14.23 -3.52 11.36
N ASP A 83 -13.72 -2.73 10.41
CA ASP A 83 -13.91 -3.00 8.99
C ASP A 83 -13.26 -4.33 8.58
N LEU A 84 -12.08 -4.63 9.14
CA LEU A 84 -11.35 -5.86 8.84
C LEU A 84 -12.10 -7.10 9.36
N GLU A 85 -12.68 -7.04 10.56
CA GLU A 85 -13.55 -8.12 11.07
C GLU A 85 -14.82 -8.27 10.23
N ALA A 86 -15.41 -7.17 9.76
CA ALA A 86 -16.54 -7.21 8.83
C ALA A 86 -16.16 -7.85 7.47
N ILE A 87 -14.94 -7.59 6.98
CA ILE A 87 -14.39 -8.26 5.80
C ILE A 87 -14.28 -9.77 6.03
N PHE A 88 -13.72 -10.21 7.18
CA PHE A 88 -13.61 -11.63 7.51
C PHE A 88 -14.97 -12.33 7.50
N ALA A 89 -15.95 -11.76 8.21
CA ALA A 89 -17.31 -12.29 8.26
C ALA A 89 -17.96 -12.35 6.86
N CYS A 90 -17.76 -11.31 6.05
CA CYS A 90 -18.30 -11.25 4.68
C CYS A 90 -17.71 -12.32 3.76
N MET A 91 -16.40 -12.58 3.86
CA MET A 91 -15.71 -13.61 3.08
C MET A 91 -16.17 -15.01 3.49
N THR A 92 -16.23 -15.29 4.80
CA THR A 92 -16.72 -16.57 5.33
C THR A 92 -18.16 -16.85 4.92
N ALA A 93 -19.06 -15.86 5.06
CA ALA A 93 -20.46 -15.99 4.65
C ALA A 93 -20.64 -16.26 3.14
N ARG A 94 -19.63 -15.93 2.33
CA ARG A 94 -19.60 -16.16 0.86
C ARG A 94 -18.86 -17.44 0.47
N GLY A 95 -18.48 -18.27 1.45
CA GLY A 95 -17.80 -19.55 1.23
C GLY A 95 -16.35 -19.40 0.77
N TYR A 96 -15.69 -18.29 1.11
CA TYR A 96 -14.26 -18.16 0.88
C TYR A 96 -13.48 -18.76 2.05
N THR A 97 -12.50 -19.60 1.72
CA THR A 97 -11.56 -20.19 2.68
C THR A 97 -10.32 -19.30 2.80
N PRO A 98 -9.96 -18.80 3.99
CA PRO A 98 -8.71 -18.08 4.19
C PRO A 98 -7.49 -19.00 4.00
N VAL A 99 -6.48 -18.54 3.25
CA VAL A 99 -5.26 -19.31 2.97
C VAL A 99 -4.02 -18.40 3.00
N SER A 100 -2.85 -18.98 3.30
CA SER A 100 -1.58 -18.27 3.12
C SER A 100 -1.27 -18.11 1.64
N LEU A 101 -0.36 -17.19 1.31
CA LEU A 101 0.07 -17.02 -0.07
C LEU A 101 0.85 -18.25 -0.59
N ASP A 102 1.55 -18.96 0.29
CA ASP A 102 2.24 -20.23 0.00
C ASP A 102 1.26 -21.28 -0.58
N ALA A 103 0.05 -21.34 -0.02
CA ALA A 103 -0.97 -22.30 -0.43
C ALA A 103 -1.68 -21.92 -1.74
N VAL A 104 -1.52 -20.70 -2.27
CA VAL A 104 -2.28 -20.26 -3.46
C VAL A 104 -1.98 -21.13 -4.68
N SER A 105 -0.73 -21.57 -4.87
CA SER A 105 -0.35 -22.43 -5.99
C SER A 105 -1.15 -23.74 -6.04
N GLU A 106 -1.42 -24.33 -4.87
CA GLU A 106 -2.22 -25.54 -4.70
C GLU A 106 -3.68 -25.33 -5.12
N TYR A 107 -4.26 -24.17 -4.80
CA TYR A 107 -5.64 -23.82 -5.19
C TYR A 107 -5.78 -23.52 -6.69
N LEU A 108 -4.69 -23.13 -7.34
CA LEU A 108 -4.64 -22.94 -8.79
C LEU A 108 -4.44 -24.25 -9.55
N HIS A 109 -4.00 -25.32 -8.88
CA HIS A 109 -3.79 -26.61 -9.51
C HIS A 109 -5.09 -27.15 -10.15
N PRO A 110 -5.03 -27.74 -11.37
CA PRO A 110 -6.21 -28.27 -12.05
C PRO A 110 -6.98 -29.31 -11.22
N ALA A 111 -6.28 -30.15 -10.45
CA ALA A 111 -6.88 -31.16 -9.60
C ALA A 111 -7.77 -30.57 -8.47
N ARG A 112 -7.56 -29.30 -8.09
CA ARG A 112 -8.33 -28.61 -7.05
C ARG A 112 -9.50 -27.78 -7.60
N ARG A 113 -10.04 -28.15 -8.77
CA ARG A 113 -11.13 -27.40 -9.44
C ARG A 113 -12.42 -27.32 -8.61
N SER A 114 -12.68 -28.31 -7.77
CA SER A 114 -13.84 -28.35 -6.87
C SER A 114 -13.57 -27.74 -5.48
N ALA A 115 -12.35 -27.27 -5.21
CA ALA A 115 -12.04 -26.65 -3.92
C ALA A 115 -12.89 -25.37 -3.72
N PRO A 116 -13.24 -25.04 -2.46
CA PRO A 116 -13.82 -23.75 -2.13
C PRO A 116 -12.92 -22.61 -2.63
N ARG A 117 -13.52 -21.45 -2.91
CA ARG A 117 -12.73 -20.29 -3.33
C ARG A 117 -11.84 -19.85 -2.19
N PHE A 118 -10.61 -19.44 -2.48
CA PHE A 118 -9.71 -18.96 -1.46
C PHE A 118 -9.73 -17.43 -1.30
N VAL A 119 -9.35 -16.96 -0.12
CA VAL A 119 -8.96 -15.56 0.12
C VAL A 119 -7.59 -15.51 0.77
N ALA A 120 -6.65 -14.80 0.16
CA ALA A 120 -5.35 -14.50 0.78
C ALA A 120 -5.30 -13.02 1.17
N TYR A 121 -4.93 -12.74 2.43
CA TYR A 121 -4.81 -11.38 2.95
C TYR A 121 -3.35 -10.93 2.85
N THR A 122 -3.11 -9.79 2.22
CA THR A 122 -1.75 -9.25 2.04
C THR A 122 -1.67 -7.80 2.47
N PHE A 123 -0.58 -7.45 3.15
CA PHE A 123 -0.26 -6.10 3.61
C PHE A 123 1.01 -5.63 2.93
N ASP A 124 0.99 -4.45 2.34
CA ASP A 124 2.15 -3.85 1.70
C ASP A 124 2.90 -2.90 2.65
N ASP A 125 4.12 -2.53 2.26
CA ASP A 125 5.07 -1.60 2.89
C ASP A 125 5.75 -2.06 4.19
N GLY A 126 5.11 -2.91 5.00
CA GLY A 126 5.64 -3.36 6.29
C GLY A 126 5.43 -2.33 7.41
N TYR A 127 4.20 -1.84 7.56
CA TYR A 127 3.82 -0.93 8.65
C TYR A 127 3.87 -1.63 10.02
N ALA A 128 4.25 -0.89 11.06
CA ALA A 128 4.41 -1.43 12.41
C ALA A 128 3.10 -2.00 12.98
N ASP A 129 1.95 -1.44 12.59
CA ASP A 129 0.64 -1.95 12.99
C ASP A 129 0.35 -3.37 12.47
N ASN A 130 1.06 -3.85 11.45
CA ASN A 130 0.89 -5.22 10.97
C ASN A 130 1.30 -6.23 12.05
N LEU A 131 2.28 -5.87 12.90
CA LEU A 131 2.65 -6.64 14.09
C LEU A 131 1.76 -6.29 15.29
N HIS A 132 1.60 -4.99 15.59
CA HIS A 132 1.02 -4.57 16.88
C HIS A 132 -0.52 -4.59 16.92
N VAL A 133 -1.18 -4.53 15.76
CA VAL A 133 -2.63 -4.44 15.63
C VAL A 133 -3.19 -5.59 14.80
N ALA A 134 -2.64 -5.84 13.61
CA ALA A 134 -3.15 -6.86 12.70
C ALA A 134 -2.88 -8.27 13.26
N LEU A 135 -1.64 -8.62 13.59
CA LEU A 135 -1.30 -9.97 14.05
C LEU A 135 -2.18 -10.48 15.20
N PRO A 136 -2.42 -9.73 16.30
CA PRO A 136 -3.34 -10.16 17.35
C PRO A 136 -4.75 -10.46 16.83
N LEU A 137 -5.26 -9.64 15.91
CA LEU A 137 -6.57 -9.83 15.29
C LEU A 137 -6.59 -11.08 14.40
N PHE A 138 -5.60 -11.28 13.52
CA PHE A 138 -5.50 -12.47 12.68
C PHE A 138 -5.36 -13.77 13.49
N ARG A 139 -4.59 -13.74 14.59
CA ARG A 139 -4.48 -14.85 15.56
C ARG A 139 -5.83 -15.24 16.14
N ARG A 140 -6.65 -14.27 16.58
CA ARG A 140 -7.99 -14.55 17.15
C ARG A 140 -8.90 -15.28 16.19
N HIS A 141 -8.76 -15.02 14.89
CA HIS A 141 -9.60 -15.63 13.85
C HIS A 141 -8.94 -16.84 13.18
N GLY A 142 -7.69 -17.19 13.52
CA GLY A 142 -6.94 -18.28 12.89
C GLY A 142 -6.71 -18.07 11.39
N ILE A 143 -6.57 -16.81 10.95
CA ILE A 143 -6.44 -16.45 9.54
C ILE A 143 -4.97 -16.21 9.20
N PRO A 144 -4.39 -16.88 8.20
CA PRO A 144 -3.06 -16.57 7.70
C PRO A 144 -3.05 -15.28 6.87
N PHE A 145 -1.93 -14.56 6.89
CA PHE A 145 -1.72 -13.37 6.09
C PHE A 145 -0.25 -13.17 5.70
N THR A 146 -0.02 -12.34 4.69
CA THR A 146 1.32 -12.01 4.19
C THR A 146 1.63 -10.54 4.42
N VAL A 147 2.86 -10.24 4.86
CA VAL A 147 3.37 -8.87 4.96
C VAL A 147 4.53 -8.69 4.00
N PHE A 148 4.37 -7.82 3.00
CA PHE A 148 5.40 -7.45 2.05
C PHE A 148 6.19 -6.26 2.59
N VAL A 149 7.47 -6.47 2.90
CA VAL A 149 8.31 -5.47 3.56
C VAL A 149 9.18 -4.75 2.54
N THR A 150 9.14 -3.41 2.56
CA THR A 150 10.12 -2.57 1.86
C THR A 150 11.36 -2.43 2.74
N THR A 151 12.50 -2.98 2.34
CA THR A 151 13.67 -3.06 3.22
C THR A 151 14.26 -1.70 3.56
N GLY A 152 14.20 -0.73 2.64
CA GLY A 152 14.65 0.63 2.89
C GLY A 152 13.74 1.43 3.82
N PHE A 153 12.47 1.07 3.98
CA PHE A 153 11.64 1.63 5.05
C PHE A 153 12.08 1.08 6.40
N MET A 154 12.20 -0.25 6.51
CA MET A 154 12.65 -0.96 7.70
C MET A 154 14.04 -0.51 8.17
N ASP A 155 14.98 -0.30 7.24
CA ASP A 155 16.36 0.12 7.54
C ASP A 155 16.49 1.65 7.69
N GLY A 156 15.39 2.41 7.56
CA GLY A 156 15.40 3.88 7.66
C GLY A 156 16.08 4.62 6.50
N ALA A 157 16.46 3.90 5.43
CA ALA A 157 17.10 4.46 4.24
C ALA A 157 16.13 5.28 3.36
N VAL A 158 14.82 5.02 3.45
CA VAL A 158 13.78 5.77 2.75
C VAL A 158 12.73 6.25 3.76
N PRO A 159 12.48 7.57 3.83
CA PRO A 159 11.58 8.13 4.84
C PRO A 159 10.11 7.89 4.52
N VAL A 160 9.35 7.49 5.54
CA VAL A 160 7.89 7.30 5.49
C VAL A 160 7.23 8.54 6.09
N TRP A 161 7.04 9.55 5.26
CA TRP A 161 6.71 10.89 5.73
C TRP A 161 5.21 11.19 5.82
N TRP A 162 4.32 10.43 5.16
CA TRP A 162 2.91 10.81 5.03
C TRP A 162 2.12 10.74 6.34
N TYR A 163 2.40 9.76 7.21
CA TYR A 163 1.78 9.69 8.54
C TYR A 163 2.42 10.70 9.50
N ALA A 164 3.75 10.83 9.50
CA ALA A 164 4.46 11.86 10.24
C ALA A 164 3.96 13.28 9.88
N LEU A 165 3.73 13.54 8.59
CA LEU A 165 3.22 14.81 8.09
C LEU A 165 1.77 15.05 8.50
N GLU A 166 0.91 14.04 8.45
CA GLU A 166 -0.46 14.15 8.99
C GLU A 166 -0.43 14.50 10.47
N ARG A 167 0.34 13.78 11.30
CA ARG A 167 0.46 14.04 12.74
C ARG A 167 0.98 15.46 13.02
N LYS A 168 2.04 15.87 12.32
CA LYS A 168 2.61 17.23 12.47
C LYS A 168 1.57 18.29 12.12
N LEU A 169 0.87 18.16 11.00
CA LEU A 169 -0.16 19.12 10.59
C LEU A 169 -1.40 19.07 11.47
N ALA A 170 -1.76 17.92 12.02
CA ALA A 170 -2.85 17.80 12.99
C ALA A 170 -2.58 18.65 14.24
N ALA A 171 -1.33 18.69 14.73
CA ALA A 171 -0.92 19.50 15.87
C ALA A 171 -0.58 20.96 15.55
N ALA A 172 -0.15 21.27 14.32
CA ALA A 172 0.36 22.60 13.98
C ALA A 172 -0.73 23.66 13.76
N GLU A 173 -0.59 24.85 14.34
CA GLU A 173 -1.44 26.01 14.03
C GLU A 173 -0.93 26.83 12.84
N ARG A 174 0.36 26.68 12.51
CA ARG A 174 1.02 27.29 11.35
C ARG A 174 2.04 26.32 10.76
N VAL A 175 2.28 26.41 9.45
CA VAL A 175 3.32 25.63 8.77
C VAL A 175 3.95 26.44 7.64
N THR A 176 5.25 26.31 7.49
CA THR A 176 6.00 26.87 6.35
C THR A 176 5.98 25.87 5.21
N ILE A 177 5.49 26.28 4.03
CA ILE A 177 5.46 25.47 2.82
C ILE A 177 6.37 26.09 1.73
N PRO A 178 6.99 25.28 0.86
CA PRO A 178 7.67 25.80 -0.32
C PRO A 178 6.69 26.55 -1.24
N ASP A 179 7.16 27.64 -1.84
CA ASP A 179 6.43 28.44 -2.83
C ASP A 179 7.31 28.73 -4.06
N VAL A 180 6.76 29.38 -5.08
CA VAL A 180 7.44 29.64 -6.37
C VAL A 180 8.81 30.28 -6.17
N ASP A 181 8.92 31.25 -5.25
CA ASP A 181 10.14 32.03 -4.99
C ASP A 181 10.58 31.98 -3.52
N GLY A 182 10.44 30.83 -2.86
CA GLY A 182 10.96 30.62 -1.50
C GLY A 182 10.00 29.84 -0.62
N THR A 183 9.63 30.41 0.52
CA THR A 183 8.73 29.78 1.49
C THR A 183 7.58 30.69 1.87
N LEU A 184 6.42 30.08 2.11
CA LEU A 184 5.23 30.77 2.55
C LEU A 184 4.72 30.17 3.85
N GLU A 185 4.52 31.00 4.84
CA GLU A 185 3.88 30.59 6.09
C GLU A 185 2.35 30.53 5.89
N ARG A 186 1.73 29.44 6.33
CA ARG A 186 0.29 29.21 6.23
C ARG A 186 -0.28 28.91 7.60
N ARG A 187 -1.41 29.54 7.91
CA ARG A 187 -2.26 29.17 9.05
C ARG A 187 -2.89 27.79 8.79
N THR A 188 -2.90 26.93 9.80
CA THR A 188 -3.44 25.56 9.78
C THR A 188 -4.28 25.28 11.03
N VAL A 189 -5.22 26.16 11.37
CA VAL A 189 -6.03 26.00 12.59
C VAL A 189 -7.23 25.07 12.33
N THR A 190 -7.88 25.21 11.18
CA THR A 190 -9.02 24.37 10.81
C THR A 190 -8.59 23.08 10.10
N ILE A 191 -9.42 22.03 10.18
CA ILE A 191 -9.21 20.78 9.43
C ILE A 191 -9.04 21.05 7.93
N ARG A 192 -9.84 21.98 7.36
CA ARG A 192 -9.76 22.33 5.94
C ARG A 192 -8.39 22.95 5.57
N GLU A 193 -7.85 23.82 6.41
CA GLU A 193 -6.53 24.41 6.21
C GLU A 193 -5.42 23.37 6.34
N LYS A 194 -5.49 22.50 7.36
CA LYS A 194 -4.54 21.40 7.57
C LYS A 194 -4.50 20.44 6.38
N VAL A 195 -5.67 20.03 5.87
CA VAL A 195 -5.78 19.19 4.67
C VAL A 195 -5.24 19.89 3.42
N ARG A 196 -5.45 21.20 3.27
CA ARG A 196 -4.90 21.98 2.15
C ARG A 196 -3.37 22.02 2.23
N ALA A 197 -2.80 22.30 3.41
CA ALA A 197 -1.37 22.31 3.64
C ALA A 197 -0.74 20.93 3.38
N TYR A 198 -1.38 19.86 3.88
CA TYR A 198 -0.94 18.48 3.63
C TYR A 198 -0.84 18.20 2.13
N ARG A 199 -1.89 18.53 1.36
CA ARG A 199 -1.91 18.29 -0.09
C ARG A 199 -0.84 19.10 -0.84
N ALA A 200 -0.58 20.32 -0.42
CA ALA A 200 0.47 21.15 -1.02
C ALA A 200 1.86 20.55 -0.76
N LEU A 201 2.14 20.18 0.49
CA LEU A 201 3.40 19.56 0.88
C LEU A 201 3.58 18.17 0.24
N GLN A 202 2.55 17.34 0.21
CA GLN A 202 2.55 16.05 -0.47
C GLN A 202 2.87 16.21 -1.97
N ALA A 203 2.18 17.13 -2.66
CA ALA A 203 2.41 17.36 -4.09
C ALA A 203 3.87 17.78 -4.37
N TRP A 204 4.42 18.64 -3.51
CA TRP A 204 5.81 19.06 -3.60
C TRP A 204 6.79 17.91 -3.31
N LEU A 205 6.59 17.18 -2.19
CA LEU A 205 7.43 16.05 -1.77
C LEU A 205 7.47 14.95 -2.82
N VAL A 206 6.34 14.67 -3.47
CA VAL A 206 6.27 13.69 -4.56
C VAL A 206 7.07 14.15 -5.79
N ALA A 207 7.01 15.43 -6.14
CA ALA A 207 7.70 15.98 -7.30
C ALA A 207 9.19 16.30 -7.09
N ALA A 208 9.62 16.41 -5.83
CA ALA A 208 10.99 16.75 -5.46
C ALA A 208 11.98 15.62 -5.74
N ASP A 209 13.19 15.99 -6.16
CA ASP A 209 14.33 15.07 -6.19
C ASP A 209 14.72 14.62 -4.76
N ALA A 210 15.62 13.64 -4.65
CA ALA A 210 16.02 13.08 -3.36
C ALA A 210 16.63 14.14 -2.41
N ALA A 211 17.43 15.07 -2.94
CA ALA A 211 18.10 16.09 -2.14
C ALA A 211 17.11 17.19 -1.69
N GLN A 212 16.22 17.62 -2.57
CA GLN A 212 15.13 18.55 -2.28
C GLN A 212 14.19 17.97 -1.23
N ARG A 213 13.77 16.72 -1.41
CA ARG A 213 12.89 16.01 -0.48
C ARG A 213 13.53 15.89 0.89
N ARG A 214 14.80 15.47 0.95
CA ARG A 214 15.56 15.37 2.20
C ARG A 214 15.61 16.72 2.92
N ARG A 215 15.97 17.81 2.23
CA ARG A 215 16.00 19.16 2.83
C ARG A 215 14.65 19.59 3.39
N LEU A 216 13.55 19.32 2.68
CA LEU A 216 12.21 19.69 3.18
C LEU A 216 11.81 18.83 4.39
N LEU A 217 12.11 17.54 4.38
CA LEU A 217 11.83 16.67 5.52
C LEU A 217 12.67 17.07 6.74
N GLU A 218 13.96 17.39 6.56
CA GLU A 218 14.83 17.95 7.60
C GLU A 218 14.26 19.28 8.14
N ALA A 219 13.76 20.16 7.27
CA ALA A 219 13.12 21.41 7.67
C ALA A 219 11.82 21.20 8.47
N LEU A 220 11.01 20.21 8.09
CA LEU A 220 9.73 19.93 8.74
C LEU A 220 9.91 19.18 10.06
N PHE A 221 10.86 18.26 10.16
CA PHE A 221 10.96 17.32 11.27
C PHE A 221 12.26 17.46 12.08
N GLY A 222 13.19 18.30 11.65
CA GLY A 222 14.54 18.39 12.20
C GLY A 222 15.50 17.38 11.56
N THR A 223 16.78 17.48 11.89
CA THR A 223 17.78 16.44 11.59
C THR A 223 17.51 15.25 12.52
N THR A 224 17.27 14.08 11.96
CA THR A 224 17.22 12.85 12.76
C THR A 224 18.65 12.32 12.92
N PRO A 225 19.18 12.22 14.15
CA PRO A 225 20.41 11.47 14.38
C PRO A 225 20.09 10.00 14.10
N GLU A 226 20.88 9.37 13.24
CA GLU A 226 21.06 7.93 13.04
C GLU A 226 19.93 7.00 13.56
N GLY A 227 19.16 6.44 12.62
CA GLY A 227 18.41 5.19 12.85
C GLY A 227 16.90 5.30 13.07
N GLY A 228 16.34 6.50 13.23
CA GLY A 228 14.87 6.67 13.34
C GLY A 228 14.20 7.15 12.05
N GLY A 229 14.77 8.16 11.39
CA GLY A 229 14.16 8.78 10.22
C GLY A 229 12.76 9.40 10.47
N VAL A 230 12.25 10.14 9.48
CA VAL A 230 10.86 10.58 9.49
C VAL A 230 9.98 9.37 9.25
N GLY A 231 9.09 9.07 10.19
CA GLY A 231 8.24 7.86 10.16
C GLY A 231 8.76 6.71 11.03
N ALA A 232 9.77 6.94 11.88
CA ALA A 232 10.21 5.98 12.90
C ALA A 232 9.02 5.47 13.71
N GLY A 233 8.87 4.15 13.82
CA GLY A 233 7.76 3.51 14.52
C GLY A 233 6.44 3.44 13.75
N ASP A 234 6.35 4.05 12.56
CA ASP A 234 5.24 3.80 11.63
C ASP A 234 5.49 2.52 10.81
N VAL A 235 6.75 2.06 10.70
CA VAL A 235 7.16 0.84 9.99
C VAL A 235 7.89 -0.14 10.91
N LEU A 236 7.84 -1.42 10.54
CA LEU A 236 8.51 -2.49 11.27
C LEU A 236 10.03 -2.28 11.27
N SER A 237 10.63 -2.37 12.45
CA SER A 237 12.08 -2.51 12.61
C SER A 237 12.57 -3.91 12.23
N PRO A 238 13.89 -4.11 12.00
CA PRO A 238 14.43 -5.44 11.73
C PRO A 238 14.12 -6.48 12.82
N ALA A 239 14.06 -6.06 14.09
CA ALA A 239 13.69 -6.94 15.19
C ALA A 239 12.21 -7.35 15.11
N GLU A 240 11.32 -6.40 14.82
CA GLU A 240 9.89 -6.67 14.68
C GLU A 240 9.57 -7.55 13.47
N VAL A 241 10.30 -7.41 12.35
CA VAL A 241 10.16 -8.31 11.19
C VAL A 241 10.54 -9.75 11.57
N ARG A 242 11.58 -9.96 12.40
CA ARG A 242 11.92 -11.30 12.92
C ARG A 242 10.80 -11.85 13.79
N THR A 243 10.31 -11.07 14.76
CA THR A 243 9.19 -11.48 15.62
C THR A 243 7.94 -11.81 14.80
N LEU A 244 7.65 -11.02 13.76
CA LEU A 244 6.52 -11.26 12.87
C LEU A 244 6.70 -12.59 12.11
N ALA A 245 7.91 -12.90 11.64
CA ALA A 245 8.21 -14.13 10.90
C ALA A 245 8.14 -15.41 11.75
N GLU A 246 8.27 -15.31 13.07
CA GLU A 246 8.16 -16.47 13.98
C GLU A 246 6.72 -17.01 14.08
N ASP A 247 5.72 -16.21 13.72
CA ASP A 247 4.33 -16.64 13.80
C ASP A 247 3.93 -17.52 12.60
N PRO A 248 3.32 -18.70 12.83
CA PRO A 248 2.95 -19.62 11.75
C PRO A 248 1.82 -19.10 10.84
N LEU A 249 1.07 -18.07 11.25
CA LEU A 249 0.07 -17.41 10.42
C LEU A 249 0.66 -16.35 9.50
N VAL A 250 1.95 -15.99 9.64
CA VAL A 250 2.56 -14.90 8.88
C VAL A 250 3.59 -15.37 7.88
N THR A 251 3.34 -15.03 6.62
CA THR A 251 4.34 -15.11 5.56
C THR A 251 4.99 -13.74 5.36
N VAL A 252 6.32 -13.65 5.38
CA VAL A 252 7.05 -12.41 5.05
C VAL A 252 7.46 -12.44 3.58
N GLY A 253 7.05 -11.41 2.83
CA GLY A 253 7.40 -11.22 1.42
C GLY A 253 8.22 -9.95 1.19
N ALA A 254 8.80 -9.80 0.00
CA ALA A 254 9.59 -8.63 -0.38
C ALA A 254 8.76 -7.57 -1.12
N HIS A 255 9.06 -6.29 -0.89
CA HIS A 255 8.39 -5.15 -1.53
C HIS A 255 9.37 -4.13 -2.15
N THR A 256 10.45 -4.62 -2.79
CA THR A 256 11.61 -3.83 -3.25
C THR A 256 12.43 -3.21 -2.11
N ARG A 257 13.56 -2.60 -2.46
CA ARG A 257 14.44 -1.94 -1.51
C ARG A 257 13.94 -0.53 -1.18
N THR A 258 13.53 0.26 -2.16
CA THR A 258 13.16 1.67 -1.95
C THR A 258 11.71 2.01 -2.29
N HIS A 259 10.85 1.01 -2.45
CA HIS A 259 9.46 1.19 -2.90
C HIS A 259 9.37 1.88 -4.28
N ALA A 260 10.30 1.53 -5.18
CA ALA A 260 10.38 2.13 -6.51
C ALA A 260 9.36 1.52 -7.48
N ALA A 261 8.79 2.36 -8.36
CA ALA A 261 8.02 1.88 -9.50
C ALA A 261 8.99 1.27 -10.54
N LEU A 262 9.21 -0.04 -10.46
CA LEU A 262 10.26 -0.77 -11.19
C LEU A 262 10.26 -0.51 -12.71
N ARG A 263 9.09 -0.37 -13.34
CA ARG A 263 8.96 -0.05 -14.77
C ARG A 263 9.63 1.27 -15.16
N GLY A 264 9.73 2.22 -14.23
CA GLY A 264 10.40 3.50 -14.44
C GLY A 264 11.93 3.45 -14.34
N LEU A 265 12.50 2.30 -13.94
CA LEU A 265 13.94 2.15 -13.74
C LEU A 265 14.61 1.45 -14.93
N PRO A 266 15.92 1.69 -15.16
CA PRO A 266 16.76 0.81 -15.97
C PRO A 266 16.72 -0.63 -15.44
N GLU A 267 16.90 -1.62 -16.32
CA GLU A 267 16.79 -3.04 -15.96
C GLU A 267 17.75 -3.45 -14.84
N ALA A 268 19.00 -2.97 -14.86
CA ALA A 268 19.99 -3.26 -13.81
C ALA A 268 19.61 -2.68 -12.44
N GLU A 269 18.94 -1.53 -12.40
CA GLU A 269 18.45 -0.94 -11.15
C GLU A 269 17.20 -1.68 -10.65
N ALA A 270 16.27 -2.02 -11.54
CA ALA A 270 15.11 -2.83 -11.19
C ALA A 270 15.51 -4.21 -10.65
N TRP A 271 16.55 -4.82 -11.23
CA TRP A 271 17.12 -6.08 -10.74
C TRP A 271 17.67 -5.94 -9.32
N ARG A 272 18.46 -4.89 -9.05
CA ARG A 272 18.98 -4.62 -7.70
C ARG A 272 17.87 -4.39 -6.68
N GLU A 273 16.87 -3.57 -7.00
CA GLU A 273 15.69 -3.35 -6.16
C GLU A 273 14.98 -4.65 -5.76
N ILE A 274 14.92 -5.63 -6.67
CA ILE A 274 14.30 -6.93 -6.45
C ILE A 274 15.21 -7.83 -5.61
N VAL A 275 16.43 -8.09 -6.07
CA VAL A 275 17.35 -9.09 -5.48
C VAL A 275 17.82 -8.67 -4.09
N GLU A 276 18.27 -7.43 -3.92
CA GLU A 276 18.78 -6.95 -2.63
C GLU A 276 17.69 -6.97 -1.56
N SER A 277 16.42 -6.71 -1.94
CA SER A 277 15.30 -6.79 -1.00
C SER A 277 15.05 -8.22 -0.52
N ARG A 278 15.18 -9.21 -1.42
CA ARG A 278 15.06 -10.64 -1.09
C ARG A 278 16.19 -11.08 -0.16
N GLU A 279 17.43 -10.81 -0.55
CA GLU A 279 18.63 -11.19 0.20
C GLU A 279 18.63 -10.59 1.61
N ARG A 280 18.30 -9.30 1.72
CA ARG A 280 18.23 -8.59 2.99
C ARG A 280 17.20 -9.21 3.94
N LEU A 281 16.02 -9.58 3.44
CA LEU A 281 14.98 -10.21 4.25
C LEU A 281 15.31 -11.67 4.57
N THR A 282 15.75 -12.47 3.60
CA THR A 282 16.19 -13.85 3.82
C THR A 282 17.29 -13.95 4.88
N THR A 283 18.28 -13.06 4.82
CA THR A 283 19.33 -12.97 5.85
C THR A 283 18.75 -12.59 7.21
N LEU A 284 17.79 -11.66 7.25
CA LEU A 284 17.19 -11.19 8.50
C LEU A 284 16.39 -12.28 9.22
N ILE A 285 15.58 -13.04 8.47
CA ILE A 285 14.64 -14.04 9.03
C ILE A 285 15.19 -15.47 9.03
N GLY A 286 16.33 -15.73 8.40
CA GLY A 286 16.99 -17.04 8.38
C GLY A 286 16.30 -18.11 7.52
N ARG A 287 15.36 -17.72 6.65
CA ARG A 287 14.65 -18.61 5.73
C ARG A 287 14.35 -17.93 4.38
N PRO A 288 14.09 -18.69 3.30
CA PRO A 288 13.77 -18.13 1.99
C PRO A 288 12.60 -17.15 2.04
N VAL A 289 12.66 -16.15 1.15
CA VAL A 289 11.57 -15.19 0.90
C VAL A 289 11.10 -15.40 -0.53
N ASP A 290 9.92 -15.98 -0.66
CA ASP A 290 9.46 -16.57 -1.93
C ASP A 290 8.31 -15.79 -2.57
N HIS A 291 7.78 -14.78 -1.88
CA HIS A 291 6.73 -13.92 -2.40
C HIS A 291 7.17 -12.47 -2.56
N PHE A 292 6.68 -11.84 -3.61
CA PHE A 292 6.98 -10.45 -3.95
C PHE A 292 5.71 -9.62 -4.21
N ALA A 293 5.71 -8.35 -3.83
CA ALA A 293 4.68 -7.41 -4.27
C ALA A 293 5.33 -6.28 -5.08
N TYR A 294 4.76 -5.95 -6.23
CA TYR A 294 5.23 -4.79 -7.01
C TYR A 294 4.72 -3.50 -6.38
N PRO A 295 5.58 -2.53 -6.00
CA PRO A 295 5.13 -1.22 -5.54
C PRO A 295 4.16 -0.58 -6.51
N PHE A 296 3.04 -0.07 -5.99
CA PHE A 296 1.87 0.42 -6.75
C PHE A 296 1.12 -0.60 -7.62
N GLY A 297 1.79 -1.66 -8.10
CA GLY A 297 1.27 -2.86 -8.78
C GLY A 297 0.45 -2.64 -10.04
N ASN A 298 0.35 -1.42 -10.54
CA ASN A 298 -0.45 -1.08 -11.71
C ASN A 298 0.40 -1.15 -12.99
N PRO A 299 -0.20 -1.12 -14.20
CA PRO A 299 0.54 -1.26 -15.45
C PRO A 299 1.62 -0.19 -15.70
N ALA A 300 1.57 0.97 -15.03
CA ALA A 300 2.61 1.98 -15.12
C ALA A 300 3.82 1.68 -14.20
N ALA A 301 3.67 0.76 -13.23
CA ALA A 301 4.70 0.41 -12.25
C ALA A 301 5.38 -0.93 -12.54
N CYS A 302 4.69 -1.87 -13.18
CA CYS A 302 5.23 -3.18 -13.54
C CYS A 302 4.62 -3.72 -14.84
N GLY A 303 5.31 -4.66 -15.48
CA GLY A 303 4.84 -5.39 -16.65
C GLY A 303 5.74 -6.60 -16.97
N PRO A 304 5.72 -7.12 -18.21
CA PRO A 304 6.40 -8.35 -18.57
C PRO A 304 7.91 -8.38 -18.27
N ARG A 305 8.59 -7.22 -18.32
CA ARG A 305 10.01 -7.12 -17.95
C ARG A 305 10.19 -7.41 -16.46
N GLU A 306 9.48 -6.69 -15.58
CA GLU A 306 9.58 -6.86 -14.13
C GLU A 306 9.19 -8.26 -13.69
N GLU A 307 8.14 -8.83 -14.30
CA GLU A 307 7.72 -10.20 -14.02
C GLU A 307 8.80 -11.23 -14.37
N ARG A 308 9.54 -11.00 -15.45
CA ARG A 308 10.67 -11.85 -15.83
C ARG A 308 11.81 -11.73 -14.83
N LEU A 309 12.12 -10.52 -14.37
CA LEU A 309 13.16 -10.27 -13.36
C LEU A 309 12.82 -10.92 -12.02
N VAL A 310 11.58 -10.77 -11.54
CA VAL A 310 11.11 -11.41 -10.30
C VAL A 310 11.21 -12.93 -10.38
N ARG A 311 10.81 -13.52 -11.52
CA ARG A 311 10.97 -14.96 -11.75
C ARG A 311 12.43 -15.39 -11.76
N GLN A 312 13.31 -14.61 -12.40
CA GLN A 312 14.75 -14.87 -12.42
C GLN A 312 15.41 -14.73 -11.05
N ALA A 313 14.89 -13.85 -10.18
CA ALA A 313 15.34 -13.68 -8.80
C ALA A 313 14.89 -14.83 -7.86
N GLY A 314 14.09 -15.77 -8.37
CA GLY A 314 13.69 -16.98 -7.64
C GLY A 314 12.45 -16.84 -6.77
N PHE A 315 11.62 -15.82 -6.98
CA PHE A 315 10.31 -15.73 -6.30
C PHE A 315 9.32 -16.73 -6.90
N GLU A 316 8.60 -17.44 -6.04
CA GLU A 316 7.53 -18.36 -6.42
C GLU A 316 6.28 -17.61 -6.91
N THR A 317 5.90 -16.54 -6.22
CA THR A 317 4.75 -15.72 -6.63
C THR A 317 5.05 -14.24 -6.55
N ALA A 318 4.30 -13.45 -7.32
CA ALA A 318 4.26 -12.02 -7.13
C ALA A 318 2.90 -11.41 -7.42
N VAL A 319 2.57 -10.36 -6.69
CA VAL A 319 1.23 -9.77 -6.68
C VAL A 319 1.21 -8.34 -7.25
N THR A 320 0.17 -8.04 -8.04
CA THR A 320 -0.10 -6.74 -8.68
C THR A 320 -1.32 -6.07 -8.02
N THR A 321 -1.79 -4.93 -8.53
CA THR A 321 -3.04 -4.27 -8.08
C THR A 321 -4.17 -4.37 -9.13
N ALA A 322 -4.12 -5.38 -9.99
CA ALA A 322 -5.20 -5.65 -10.93
C ALA A 322 -6.46 -6.14 -10.19
N ALA A 323 -7.46 -5.27 -10.02
CA ALA A 323 -8.68 -5.55 -9.25
C ALA A 323 -9.62 -6.58 -9.93
N ARG A 324 -9.35 -7.87 -9.73
CA ARG A 324 -10.14 -9.02 -10.18
C ARG A 324 -9.78 -10.30 -9.40
N HIS A 325 -10.55 -11.37 -9.61
CA HIS A 325 -10.22 -12.72 -9.14
C HIS A 325 -8.96 -13.29 -9.78
N VAL A 326 -8.32 -14.18 -9.02
CA VAL A 326 -7.29 -15.08 -9.50
C VAL A 326 -7.94 -16.24 -10.24
N THR A 327 -7.34 -16.64 -11.35
CA THR A 327 -7.75 -17.78 -12.19
C THR A 327 -6.57 -18.73 -12.38
N ALA A 328 -6.84 -19.97 -12.78
CA ALA A 328 -5.77 -20.94 -13.06
C ALA A 328 -4.88 -20.57 -14.27
N ALA A 329 -5.29 -19.59 -15.08
CA ALA A 329 -4.50 -19.08 -16.20
C ALA A 329 -3.56 -17.92 -15.80
N ASP A 330 -3.64 -17.45 -14.55
CA ASP A 330 -2.78 -16.37 -14.08
C ASP A 330 -1.34 -16.86 -13.90
N ARG A 331 -0.40 -16.00 -14.29
CA ARG A 331 1.02 -16.24 -14.07
C ARG A 331 1.31 -16.04 -12.59
N ALA A 332 2.03 -16.99 -11.97
CA ALA A 332 2.34 -16.96 -10.54
C ALA A 332 3.05 -15.66 -10.13
N THR A 333 3.90 -15.10 -11.00
CA THR A 333 4.60 -13.83 -10.78
C THR A 333 3.80 -12.57 -11.15
N ALA A 334 2.49 -12.68 -11.36
CA ALA A 334 1.61 -11.55 -11.67
C ALA A 334 0.16 -11.76 -11.19
N LEU A 335 -0.01 -12.28 -9.97
CA LEU A 335 -1.32 -12.50 -9.37
C LEU A 335 -2.08 -11.17 -9.20
N PRO A 336 -3.37 -11.11 -9.55
CA PRO A 336 -4.19 -9.92 -9.34
C PRO A 336 -4.55 -9.71 -7.86
N ARG A 337 -4.70 -8.46 -7.42
CA ARG A 337 -5.23 -8.12 -6.10
C ARG A 337 -6.37 -7.11 -6.15
N ILE A 338 -7.26 -7.23 -5.17
CA ILE A 338 -8.30 -6.24 -4.89
C ILE A 338 -7.82 -5.37 -3.73
N MET A 339 -7.60 -4.07 -3.99
CA MET A 339 -7.26 -3.08 -2.97
C MET A 339 -8.46 -2.82 -2.05
N LEU A 340 -8.25 -2.88 -0.75
CA LEU A 340 -9.21 -2.45 0.28
C LEU A 340 -8.67 -1.24 1.04
N SER A 341 -9.55 -0.29 1.37
CA SER A 341 -9.18 0.96 2.05
C SER A 341 -10.37 1.61 2.75
N GLY A 342 -10.12 2.48 3.73
CA GLY A 342 -11.10 3.25 4.49
C GLY A 342 -11.70 4.47 3.75
N GLU A 343 -11.51 4.59 2.44
CA GLU A 343 -12.21 5.59 1.63
C GLU A 343 -13.69 5.24 1.39
N TYR A 344 -14.08 4.00 1.68
CA TYR A 344 -15.43 3.48 1.55
C TYR A 344 -15.67 2.42 2.62
N ASP A 345 -16.95 2.14 2.90
CA ASP A 345 -17.35 1.03 3.78
C ASP A 345 -17.00 -0.31 3.09
N PRO A 346 -16.05 -1.09 3.63
CA PRO A 346 -15.60 -2.32 2.96
C PRO A 346 -16.69 -3.39 2.94
N ALA A 347 -17.58 -3.46 3.95
CA ALA A 347 -18.67 -4.43 3.98
C ALA A 347 -19.65 -4.21 2.82
N ARG A 348 -19.86 -2.94 2.42
CA ARG A 348 -20.69 -2.58 1.26
C ARG A 348 -19.97 -2.70 -0.07
N ALA A 349 -18.67 -2.37 -0.10
CA ALA A 349 -17.90 -2.40 -1.33
C ALA A 349 -17.51 -3.82 -1.76
N LEU A 350 -17.19 -4.69 -0.80
CA LEU A 350 -16.66 -6.03 -1.06
C LEU A 350 -17.59 -6.90 -1.94
N PRO A 351 -18.91 -6.94 -1.74
CA PRO A 351 -19.81 -7.67 -2.65
C PRO A 351 -19.68 -7.25 -4.11
N VAL A 352 -19.48 -5.95 -4.38
CA VAL A 352 -19.30 -5.42 -5.73
C VAL A 352 -17.90 -5.73 -6.25
N LEU A 353 -16.88 -5.58 -5.42
CA LEU A 353 -15.48 -5.89 -5.76
C LEU A 353 -15.26 -7.38 -6.05
N LEU A 354 -16.08 -8.26 -5.46
CA LEU A 354 -16.09 -9.70 -5.71
C LEU A 354 -16.89 -10.11 -6.96
N THR A 355 -17.38 -9.18 -7.77
CA THR A 355 -18.00 -9.48 -9.07
C THR A 355 -17.01 -9.34 -10.22
N ASP A 356 -17.28 -10.01 -11.34
CA ASP A 356 -16.50 -9.86 -12.59
C ASP A 356 -16.67 -8.48 -13.27
N TRP A 357 -17.46 -7.58 -12.69
CA TRP A 357 -17.84 -6.30 -13.30
C TRP A 357 -16.62 -5.45 -13.70
N PHE A 358 -15.56 -5.47 -12.90
CA PHE A 358 -14.32 -4.74 -13.17
C PHE A 358 -13.34 -5.52 -14.06
N GLY A 359 -13.48 -6.84 -14.18
CA GLY A 359 -12.64 -7.70 -15.00
C GLY A 359 -13.02 -7.71 -16.49
N ARG A 360 -14.29 -7.47 -16.83
CA ARG A 360 -14.79 -7.59 -18.22
C ARG A 360 -14.30 -6.52 -19.20
N ARG A 361 -13.76 -5.39 -18.74
CA ARG A 361 -13.37 -4.25 -19.61
C ARG A 361 -11.93 -4.29 -20.14
N ARG A 362 -11.22 -5.42 -20.07
CA ARG A 362 -9.80 -5.51 -20.49
C ARG A 362 -9.47 -6.72 -21.38
N ARG A 363 -10.46 -7.30 -22.07
CA ARG A 363 -10.15 -8.17 -23.22
C ARG A 363 -10.02 -7.35 -24.47
#